data_AF-A0A653YNC4-F1
#
_entry.id   AF-A0A653YNC4-F1
#
_cell.length_a   1.000
_cell.length_b   1.000
_cell.length_c   1.000
_cell.angle_alpha   90.00
_cell.angle_beta   90.00
_cell.angle_gamma   90.00
#
_symmetry.space_group_name_H-M   'P 1'
#
loop_
_entity.id
_entity.type
_entity.pdbx_description
1 polymer ?
#
loop_
_entity_poly.entity_id
_entity_poly.type
_entity_poly.pdbx_seq_one_letter_code
_entity_poly.pdbx_strand_id
1 'polypeptide(L)'
;MYKWKSEEIKHQIGIVFKLHRLRKGLSQFQIATEIDLSKDYIGRIERGKTNPTIEIIIAVCNFLEIDLLLLFSKVSQSQLDSMTSETKLLEEKLKNQNKRKS
;
A
#
# COMPACT_ATOMS: atom_id res chain seq x y z
N MET A 1 -20.03 10.86 14.52
CA MET A 1 -18.56 10.90 14.40
C MET A 1 -18.06 9.48 14.22
N TYR A 2 -17.27 9.21 13.16
CA TYR A 2 -16.70 7.87 12.97
C TYR A 2 -15.70 7.56 14.09
N LYS A 3 -15.84 6.39 14.71
CA LYS A 3 -14.80 5.83 15.58
C LYS A 3 -13.91 4.93 14.74
N TRP A 4 -12.59 5.10 14.89
CA TRP A 4 -11.57 4.30 14.22
C TRP A 4 -10.76 3.55 15.25
N LYS A 5 -10.49 2.28 15.00
CA LYS A 5 -9.43 1.56 15.72
C LYS A 5 -8.11 1.75 14.99
N SER A 6 -7.01 1.87 15.73
CA SER A 6 -5.66 2.01 15.15
C SER A 6 -5.34 0.88 14.16
N GLU A 7 -5.73 -0.36 14.47
CA GLU A 7 -5.53 -1.50 13.57
C GLU A 7 -6.34 -1.39 12.26
N GLU A 8 -7.56 -0.85 12.32
CA GLU A 8 -8.41 -0.66 11.13
C GLU A 8 -7.78 0.34 10.16
N ILE A 9 -7.36 1.51 10.67
CA ILE A 9 -6.77 2.55 9.82
C ILE A 9 -5.40 2.11 9.27
N LYS A 10 -4.55 1.46 10.08
CA LYS A 10 -3.27 0.92 9.60
C LYS A 10 -3.47 -0.10 8.49
N HIS A 11 -4.47 -0.97 8.62
CA HIS A 11 -4.78 -1.96 7.61
C HIS A 11 -5.30 -1.31 6.31
N GLN A 12 -6.19 -0.33 6.42
CA GLN A 12 -6.70 0.43 5.28
C GLN A 12 -5.56 1.16 4.54
N ILE A 13 -4.73 1.91 5.25
CA ILE A 13 -3.56 2.61 4.68
C ILE A 13 -2.66 1.60 3.96
N GLY A 14 -2.36 0.48 4.60
CA GLY A 14 -1.51 -0.56 4.03
C GLY A 14 -2.06 -1.12 2.71
N ILE A 15 -3.37 -1.38 2.65
CA ILE A 15 -4.03 -1.87 1.43
C ILE A 15 -4.04 -0.80 0.33
N VAL A 16 -4.34 0.46 0.64
CA VAL A 16 -4.33 1.56 -0.33
C VAL A 16 -2.94 1.71 -0.95
N PHE A 17 -1.89 1.77 -0.12
CA PHE A 17 -0.51 1.86 -0.61
C PHE A 17 -0.13 0.68 -1.49
N LYS A 18 -0.42 -0.53 -1.02
CA LYS A 18 -0.15 -1.75 -1.78
C LYS A 18 -0.84 -1.74 -3.14
N LEU A 19 -2.12 -1.36 -3.18
CA LEU A 19 -2.92 -1.30 -4.39
C LEU A 19 -2.34 -0.33 -5.41
N HIS A 20 -2.06 0.92 -5.00
CA HIS A 20 -1.50 1.94 -5.89
C HIS A 20 -0.09 1.58 -6.38
N ARG A 21 0.76 1.03 -5.51
CA ARG A 21 2.08 0.53 -5.90
C ARG A 21 1.97 -0.53 -7.00
N LEU A 22 1.07 -1.50 -6.81
CA LEU A 22 0.88 -2.60 -7.77
C LEU A 22 0.26 -2.14 -9.09
N ARG A 23 -0.64 -1.14 -9.05
CA ARG A 23 -1.18 -0.50 -10.27
C ARG A 23 -0.08 0.20 -11.07
N LYS A 24 0.92 0.78 -10.41
CA LYS A 24 2.13 1.31 -11.05
C LYS A 24 3.13 0.22 -11.49
N GLY A 25 2.85 -1.07 -11.25
CA GLY A 25 3.73 -2.18 -11.62
C GLY A 25 5.03 -2.24 -10.82
N LEU A 26 5.06 -1.63 -9.63
CA LEU A 26 6.26 -1.52 -8.80
C LEU A 26 6.33 -2.66 -7.79
N SER A 27 7.52 -3.21 -7.58
CA SER A 27 7.83 -4.06 -6.43
C SER A 27 8.02 -3.25 -5.15
N GLN A 28 7.94 -3.90 -3.99
CA GLN A 28 8.24 -3.26 -2.70
C GLN A 28 9.68 -2.73 -2.65
N PHE A 29 10.63 -3.41 -3.32
CA PHE A 29 12.02 -2.97 -3.38
C PHE A 29 12.15 -1.66 -4.17
N GLN A 30 11.47 -1.55 -5.32
CA GLN A 30 11.55 -0.35 -6.15
C GLN A 30 11.04 0.91 -5.45
N ILE A 31 9.88 0.84 -4.80
CA ILE A 31 9.41 1.99 -4.01
C ILE A 31 10.35 2.28 -2.84
N ALA A 32 10.81 1.24 -2.13
CA ALA A 32 11.65 1.39 -0.96
C ALA A 32 12.94 2.15 -1.31
N THR A 33 13.57 1.80 -2.43
CA THR A 33 14.75 2.50 -2.94
C THR A 33 14.47 3.97 -3.26
N GLU A 34 13.33 4.28 -3.89
CA GLU A 34 13.03 5.65 -4.28
C GLU A 34 12.82 6.58 -3.07
N ILE A 35 12.18 6.09 -2.02
CA ILE A 35 11.86 6.89 -0.83
C ILE A 35 12.82 6.64 0.34
N ASP A 36 13.99 6.07 0.07
CA ASP A 36 15.07 5.78 1.03
C ASP A 36 14.60 4.98 2.27
N LEU A 37 13.85 3.91 2.02
CA LEU A 37 13.38 2.96 3.04
C LEU A 37 13.83 1.54 2.73
N SER A 38 13.68 0.65 3.70
CA SER A 38 13.90 -0.78 3.47
C SER A 38 12.66 -1.45 2.87
N LYS A 39 12.88 -2.43 1.98
CA LYS A 39 11.82 -3.28 1.41
C LYS A 39 10.92 -3.88 2.51
N ASP A 40 11.53 -4.32 3.60
CA ASP A 40 10.83 -4.95 4.72
C ASP A 40 9.94 -3.96 5.46
N TYR A 41 10.39 -2.71 5.60
CA TYR A 41 9.58 -1.65 6.20
C TYR A 41 8.35 -1.32 5.36
N ILE A 42 8.50 -1.17 4.03
CA ILE A 42 7.36 -1.04 3.10
C ILE A 42 6.39 -2.22 3.26
N GLY A 43 6.91 -3.46 3.27
CA GLY A 43 6.07 -4.64 3.44
C GLY A 43 5.32 -4.65 4.77
N ARG A 44 5.92 -4.15 5.86
CA ARG A 44 5.25 -4.02 7.17
C ARG A 44 4.15 -2.97 7.13
N ILE A 45 4.37 -1.83 6.46
CA ILE A 45 3.34 -0.79 6.25
C ILE A 45 2.15 -1.38 5.49
N GLU A 46 2.40 -2.06 4.37
CA GLU A 46 1.35 -2.64 3.52
C GLU A 46 0.49 -3.69 4.23
N ARG A 47 1.05 -4.36 5.24
CA ARG A 47 0.32 -5.34 6.08
C ARG A 47 -0.29 -4.73 7.34
N GLY A 48 -0.19 -3.41 7.54
CA GLY A 48 -0.64 -2.72 8.75
C GLY A 48 0.13 -3.12 10.03
N LYS A 49 1.34 -3.66 9.90
CA LYS A 49 2.16 -4.21 11.01
C LYS A 49 3.12 -3.19 11.63
N THR A 50 3.08 -1.95 11.20
CA THR A 50 3.86 -0.86 11.78
C THR A 50 3.04 0.43 11.77
N ASN A 51 3.48 1.40 12.56
CA ASN A 51 2.91 2.74 12.61
C ASN A 51 3.89 3.69 11.90
N PRO A 52 3.74 3.93 10.59
CA PRO A 52 4.59 4.88 9.90
C PRO A 52 4.37 6.29 10.45
N THR A 53 5.43 7.11 10.46
CA THR A 53 5.28 8.53 10.79
C THR A 53 4.54 9.27 9.68
N ILE A 54 4.09 10.49 9.96
CA ILE A 54 3.40 11.31 8.97
C ILE A 54 4.31 11.63 7.79
N GLU A 55 5.61 11.85 8.03
CA GLU A 55 6.61 12.09 7.00
C GLU A 55 6.69 10.92 6.02
N ILE A 56 6.68 9.68 6.53
CA ILE A 56 6.68 8.47 5.69
C ILE A 56 5.39 8.34 4.90
N ILE A 57 4.23 8.63 5.51
CA ILE A 57 2.93 8.59 4.82
C ILE A 57 2.93 9.59 3.65
N ILE A 58 3.41 10.82 3.89
CA ILE A 58 3.50 11.87 2.87
C ILE A 58 4.46 11.45 1.75
N ALA A 59 5.63 10.89 2.08
CA ALA A 59 6.61 10.42 1.09
C ALA A 59 6.01 9.35 0.16
N VAL A 60 5.33 8.35 0.74
CA VAL A 60 4.66 7.29 -0.04
C VAL A 60 3.52 7.87 -0.89
N CYS A 61 2.69 8.75 -0.33
CA CYS A 61 1.61 9.42 -1.05
C CYS A 61 2.11 10.21 -2.25
N ASN A 62 3.16 11.02 -2.06
CA ASN A 62 3.73 11.82 -3.14
C ASN A 62 4.29 10.95 -4.26
N PHE A 63 5.04 9.91 -3.92
CA PHE A 63 5.60 8.99 -4.92
C PHE A 63 4.53 8.19 -5.67
N LEU A 64 3.49 7.73 -4.95
CA LEU A 64 2.40 6.97 -5.55
C LEU A 64 1.27 7.83 -6.13
N GLU A 65 1.38 9.16 -6.04
CA GLU A 65 0.35 10.14 -6.45
C GLU A 65 -1.02 9.85 -5.82
N ILE A 66 -1.03 9.67 -4.50
CA ILE A 66 -2.22 9.37 -3.70
C ILE A 66 -2.63 10.61 -2.91
N ASP A 67 -3.89 11.02 -3.05
CA ASP A 67 -4.50 12.01 -2.17
C ASP A 67 -4.58 11.47 -0.73
N LEU A 68 -4.07 12.24 0.25
CA LEU A 68 -4.11 11.87 1.67
C LEU A 68 -5.54 11.57 2.16
N LEU A 69 -6.57 12.26 1.63
CA LEU A 69 -7.96 12.04 2.02
C LEU A 69 -8.41 10.60 1.72
N LEU A 70 -7.88 9.97 0.68
CA LEU A 70 -8.18 8.58 0.34
C LEU A 70 -7.73 7.61 1.44
N LEU A 71 -6.66 7.94 2.15
CA LEU A 71 -6.16 7.13 3.25
C LEU A 71 -7.10 7.13 4.46
N PHE A 72 -7.79 8.26 4.70
CA PHE A 72 -8.59 8.49 5.89
C PHE A 72 -10.11 8.52 5.62
N SER A 73 -10.55 8.32 4.38
CA SER A 73 -11.95 8.08 4.05
C SER A 73 -12.34 6.66 4.46
N LYS A 74 -13.31 6.49 5.37
CA LYS A 74 -13.70 5.16 5.86
C LYS A 74 -14.25 4.31 4.72
N VAL A 75 -13.59 3.19 4.44
CA VAL A 75 -14.07 2.21 3.46
C VAL A 75 -14.91 1.13 4.14
N SER A 76 -15.91 0.60 3.44
CA SER A 76 -16.67 -0.56 3.89
C SER A 76 -15.83 -1.84 3.80
N GLN A 77 -16.28 -2.90 4.49
CA GLN A 77 -15.63 -4.21 4.39
C GLN A 77 -15.65 -4.74 2.95
N SER A 78 -16.76 -4.58 2.23
CA SER A 78 -16.88 -5.03 0.84
C SER A 78 -15.93 -4.29 -0.10
N GLN A 79 -15.68 -2.99 0.14
CA GLN A 79 -14.68 -2.23 -0.61
C GLN A 79 -13.27 -2.75 -0.31
N LEU A 80 -12.97 -3.02 0.96
CA LEU A 80 -11.67 -3.54 1.40
C LEU A 80 -11.37 -4.93 0.82
N ASP A 81 -12.37 -5.80 0.79
CA ASP A 81 -12.27 -7.15 0.21
C ASP A 81 -12.03 -7.09 -1.30
N SER A 82 -12.69 -6.14 -1.97
CA SER A 82 -12.50 -5.88 -3.41
C SER A 82 -11.07 -5.41 -3.70
N MET A 83 -10.57 -4.43 -2.95
CA MET A 83 -9.20 -3.94 -3.07
C MET A 83 -8.19 -5.06 -2.79
N THR A 84 -8.40 -5.85 -1.73
CA THR A 84 -7.53 -6.97 -1.37
C THR A 84 -7.45 -8.01 -2.48
N SER A 85 -8.59 -8.34 -3.08
CA SER A 85 -8.67 -9.27 -4.21
C SER A 85 -7.91 -8.73 -5.43
N GLU A 86 -8.07 -7.44 -5.74
CA GLU A 86 -7.33 -6.76 -6.81
C GLU A 86 -5.82 -6.81 -6.56
N THR A 87 -5.36 -6.52 -5.33
CA THR A 87 -3.93 -6.56 -5.00
C THR A 87 -3.32 -7.95 -5.24
N LYS A 88 -4.03 -9.03 -4.90
CA LYS A 88 -3.56 -10.41 -5.14
C LYS A 88 -3.37 -10.69 -6.63
N LEU A 89 -4.34 -10.28 -7.45
CA LEU A 89 -4.27 -10.46 -8.91
C LEU A 89 -3.11 -9.67 -9.51
N LEU A 90 -2.90 -8.43 -9.08
CA LEU A 90 -1.80 -7.60 -9.57
C LEU A 90 -0.43 -8.12 -9.13
N GLU A 91 -0.31 -8.66 -7.91
CA GLU A 91 0.92 -9.30 -7.44
C GLU A 91 1.32 -10.50 -8.29
N GLU A 92 0.38 -11.38 -8.61
CA GLU A 92 0.65 -12.53 -9.47
C GLU A 92 1.04 -12.10 -10.89
N LYS A 93 0.38 -11.08 -11.44
CA LYS A 93 0.75 -10.47 -12.73
C LYS A 93 2.17 -9.93 -12.70
N LEU A 94 2.54 -9.18 -11.66
CA LEU A 94 3.88 -8.61 -11.51
C LEU A 94 4.97 -9.69 -11.39
N LYS A 95 4.73 -10.74 -10.60
CA LYS A 95 5.66 -11.89 -10.50
C LYS A 95 5.89 -12.56 -11.85
N ASN A 96 4.83 -12.75 -12.64
CA ASN A 96 4.92 -13.37 -13.96
C ASN A 96 5.68 -12.48 -14.96
N GLN A 97 5.51 -11.15 -14.89
CA GLN A 97 6.28 -10.22 -15.72
C GLN A 97 7.78 -10.25 -15.38
N ASN A 98 8.14 -10.27 -14.10
CA ASN A 98 9.54 -10.31 -13.69
C ASN A 98 10.22 -11.64 -14.04
N LYS A 99 9.49 -12.76 -14.00
CA LYS A 99 9.99 -14.06 -14.49
C LYS A 99 10.30 -14.09 -15.98
N ARG A 100 9.58 -13.31 -16.81
CA ARG A 100 9.81 -13.24 -18.27
C ARG A 100 10.97 -12.33 -18.67
N LYS A 101 11.42 -11.45 -17.75
CA LYS A 101 12.52 -10.50 -17.98
C LYS A 101 13.87 -11.01 -17.46
N SER A 102 13.86 -12.08 -16.68
CA SER A 102 15.05 -12.81 -16.20
C SER A 102 15.34 -13.98 -17.13
#